data_AF-A0A6V8F208-F1
#
_entry.id   AF-A0A6V8F208-F1
#
_cell.length_a   1.000
_cell.length_b   1.000
_cell.length_c   1.000
_cell.angle_alpha   90.00
_cell.angle_beta   90.00
_cell.angle_gamma   90.00
#
_symmetry.space_group_name_H-M   'P 1'
#
loop_
_entity.id
_entity.type
_entity.pdbx_description
1 polymer ?
#
loop_
_entity_poly.entity_id
_entity_poly.type
_entity_poly.pdbx_seq_one_letter_code
_entity_poly.pdbx_strand_id
1 'polypeptide(L)' 'MKKTKITLDENEIPKKWYNIQADFKTPMDPPLHPQTRQPIGPDDLKT' A
#
# COMPACT_ATOMS: atom_id res chain seq x y z
N MET A 1 -9.49 -33.37 -2.25
CA MET A 1 -9.62 -32.52 -1.04
C MET A 1 -10.97 -31.82 -1.07
N LYS A 2 -11.73 -31.82 0.04
CA LYS A 2 -13.04 -31.16 0.12
C LYS A 2 -12.83 -29.66 0.39
N LYS A 3 -13.49 -28.77 -0.36
CA LYS A 3 -13.41 -27.32 -0.16
C LYS A 3 -14.35 -26.91 0.97
N THR A 4 -13.87 -26.13 1.93
CA THR A 4 -14.67 -25.54 3.02
C THR A 4 -14.80 -24.04 2.76
N LYS A 5 -16.03 -23.52 2.80
CA LYS A 5 -16.30 -22.09 2.71
C LYS A 5 -16.50 -21.53 4.12
N ILE A 6 -15.86 -20.41 4.41
CA ILE A 6 -16.04 -19.63 5.64
C ILE A 6 -16.57 -18.27 5.21
N THR A 7 -17.70 -17.85 5.78
CA THR A 7 -18.33 -16.56 5.49
C THR A 7 -18.16 -15.67 6.71
N LEU A 8 -17.86 -14.39 6.49
CA LEU A 8 -17.80 -13.36 7.52
C LEU A 8 -19.12 -12.60 7.55
N ASP A 9 -19.55 -12.16 8.73
CA ASP A 9 -20.66 -11.23 8.88
C ASP A 9 -20.24 -9.81 8.42
N GLU A 10 -21.18 -8.99 7.97
CA GLU A 10 -20.88 -7.62 7.52
C GLU A 10 -20.27 -6.76 8.64
N ASN A 11 -20.63 -7.02 9.90
CA ASN A 11 -20.07 -6.31 11.05
C ASN A 11 -18.60 -6.67 11.32
N GLU A 12 -18.11 -7.79 10.76
CA GLU A 12 -16.73 -8.25 10.88
C GLU A 12 -15.82 -7.71 9.77
N ILE A 13 -16.39 -6.98 8.80
CA ILE A 13 -15.60 -6.37 7.72
C ILE A 13 -14.56 -5.43 8.33
N PRO A 14 -13.26 -5.59 8.01
CA PRO A 14 -12.21 -4.72 8.50
C PRO A 14 -12.47 -3.26 8.11
N LYS A 15 -12.38 -2.37 9.10
CA LYS A 15 -12.67 -0.93 8.94
C LYS A 15 -11.44 -0.10 8.56
N LYS A 16 -10.28 -0.74 8.39
CA LYS A 16 -8.99 -0.07 8.15
C LYS A 16 -8.19 -0.83 7.12
N TRP A 17 -7.45 -0.10 6.29
CA TRP A 17 -6.41 -0.67 5.46
C TRP A 17 -5.12 -0.85 6.26
N TYR A 18 -4.38 -1.90 5.93
CA TYR A 18 -3.07 -2.17 6.52
C TYR A 18 -1.96 -1.71 5.58
N ASN A 19 -1.11 -0.79 6.05
CA ASN A 19 0.06 -0.36 5.30
C ASN A 19 1.29 -1.18 5.71
N ILE A 20 1.63 -2.19 4.91
CA ILE A 20 2.79 -3.07 5.15
C ILE A 20 4.14 -2.35 5.10
N GLN A 21 4.23 -1.20 4.42
CA GLN A 21 5.50 -0.47 4.30
C GLN A 21 6.04 -0.01 5.66
N ALA A 22 5.15 0.18 6.64
CA ALA A 22 5.52 0.56 8.00
C ALA A 22 6.35 -0.52 8.74
N ASP A 23 6.23 -1.78 8.32
CA ASP A 23 6.92 -2.91 8.96
C ASP A 23 8.25 -3.25 8.30
N PHE A 24 8.62 -2.55 7.22
CA PHE A 24 9.85 -2.86 6.52
C PHE A 24 11.06 -2.49 7.39
N LYS A 25 12.03 -3.41 7.48
CA LYS A 25 13.28 -3.18 8.24
C LYS A 25 14.04 -1.94 7.76
N THR A 26 13.98 -1.69 6.46
CA THR A 26 14.57 -0.53 5.79
C THR A 26 13.47 0.15 4.98
N PRO A 27 13.40 1.49 4.98
CA PRO A 27 12.46 2.22 4.14
C PRO A 27 12.62 1.86 2.66
N MET A 28 11.51 1.88 1.90
CA MET A 28 11.61 1.79 0.45
C MET A 28 12.22 3.06 -0.14
N ASP A 29 12.90 2.90 -1.27
CA ASP A 29 13.38 4.03 -2.05
C ASP A 29 12.22 4.91 -2.52
N PRO A 30 12.40 6.24 -2.56
CA PRO A 30 11.36 7.14 -3.03
C PRO A 30 11.12 6.95 -4.53
N PRO A 31 9.89 7.18 -5.01
CA PRO A 31 9.59 7.19 -6.44
C PRO A 31 10.41 8.27 -7.16
N LEU A 32 10.82 7.96 -8.40
CA LEU A 32 11.65 8.83 -9.21
C LEU A 32 10.81 9.60 -10.24
N HIS A 33 11.19 10.84 -10.49
CA HIS A 33 10.63 11.65 -11.55
C HIS A 33 11.00 11.06 -12.92
N PRO A 34 10.06 10.92 -13.87
CA PRO A 34 10.31 10.18 -15.11
C PRO A 34 11.40 10.80 -15.99
N GLN A 35 11.49 12.13 -16.05
CA GLN A 35 12.49 12.87 -16.83
C GLN A 35 13.83 13.01 -16.12
N THR A 36 13.86 13.54 -14.88
CA THR A 36 15.12 13.86 -14.17
C THR A 36 15.75 12.63 -13.50
N ARG A 37 14.96 11.56 -13.28
CA ARG A 37 15.36 10.37 -12.53
C ARG A 37 15.84 10.66 -11.10
N GLN A 38 15.46 11.81 -10.55
CA GLN A 38 15.68 12.16 -9.16
C GLN A 38 14.43 11.84 -8.33
N PRO A 39 14.54 11.68 -7.00
CA PRO A 39 13.38 11.57 -6.13
C PRO A 39 12.38 12.70 -6.35
N ILE A 40 11.09 12.37 -6.44
CA ILE A 40 10.04 13.38 -6.65
C ILE A 40 9.80 14.22 -5.38
N GLY A 41 9.40 15.47 -5.58
CA GLY A 41 8.87 16.35 -4.54
C GLY A 41 7.35 16.53 -4.63
N PRO A 42 6.72 17.26 -3.69
CA PRO A 42 5.28 17.50 -3.69
C PRO A 42 4.76 18.21 -4.95
N ASP A 43 5.57 19.08 -5.56
CA ASP A 43 5.19 19.81 -6.77
C ASP A 43 5.02 18.90 -7.99
N ASP A 44 5.75 17.78 -8.04
CA ASP A 44 5.67 16.80 -9.14
C ASP A 44 4.38 15.96 -9.11
N LEU A 45 3.67 15.97 -7.98
CA LEU A 45 2.44 15.23 -7.74
C LEU A 45 1.17 16.09 -7.85
N LYS A 46 1.33 17.39 -8.11
CA LYS A 46 0.20 18.31 -8.27
C LYS A 46 -0.50 18.05 -9.61
N THR A 47 -1.82 18.17 -9.59
CA THR A 47 -2.69 18.11 -10.76
C THR A 47 -2.74 19.42 -11.52
#